data_AF-A0A7Z7BWB0-F1
#
_entry.id   AF-A0A7Z7BWB0-F1
#
_cell.length_a   1.000
_cell.length_b   1.000
_cell.length_c   1.000
_cell.angle_alpha   90.00
_cell.angle_beta   90.00
_cell.angle_gamma   90.00
#
_symmetry.space_group_name_H-M   'P 1'
#
loop_
_entity.id
_entity.type
_entity.pdbx_description
1 polymer ?
#
loop_
_entity_poly.entity_id
_entity_poly.type
_entity_poly.pdbx_seq_one_letter_code
_entity_poly.pdbx_strand_id
1 'polypeptide(L)'
;MRTRNPFVPAAIVAALTIGSLAACSSGGNTNYVSSHTPASSSSSAAGSSEDAKSEELPSDFPKDEVPVVDGTVVVARGDKENGWSVTVQPSGKNGFADAKSALEGKGFTQQPGATDTSAVYTNDTYTVSVKTPGVSVTYNVTANQ
;
A
#
# COMPACT_ATOMS: atom_id res chain seq x y z
N MET A 1 -53.92 44.57 12.19
CA MET A 1 -54.61 43.39 11.63
C MET A 1 -53.54 42.30 11.45
N ARG A 2 -53.31 41.38 12.40
CA ARG A 2 -53.78 39.96 12.43
C ARG A 2 -54.03 39.39 11.02
N THR A 3 -53.33 38.32 10.62
CA THR A 3 -53.80 36.92 10.76
C THR A 3 -52.62 35.95 10.55
N ARG A 4 -52.14 35.28 11.62
CA ARG A 4 -52.28 33.84 11.99
C ARG A 4 -51.51 32.83 11.10
N ASN A 5 -50.43 32.27 11.67
CA ASN A 5 -49.92 30.91 11.42
C ASN A 5 -50.96 29.87 11.92
N PRO A 6 -51.04 28.61 11.43
CA PRO A 6 -50.28 27.51 12.10
C PRO A 6 -50.07 26.15 11.34
N PHE A 7 -49.26 25.25 11.96
CA PHE A 7 -49.11 23.77 11.77
C PHE A 7 -48.32 23.23 10.53
N VAL A 8 -47.44 22.20 10.56
CA VAL A 8 -46.80 21.30 11.57
C VAL A 8 -45.69 20.46 10.82
N PRO A 9 -44.82 19.64 11.47
CA PRO A 9 -43.43 19.39 11.08
C PRO A 9 -43.19 18.00 10.44
N ALA A 10 -41.97 17.77 9.91
CA ALA A 10 -41.45 16.44 9.63
C ALA A 10 -40.13 16.23 10.39
N ALA A 11 -40.19 15.38 11.42
CA ALA A 11 -39.03 14.87 12.13
C ALA A 11 -38.30 13.84 11.26
N ILE A 12 -36.99 13.97 11.12
CA ILE A 12 -36.13 12.88 10.64
C ILE A 12 -35.15 12.56 11.76
N VAL A 13 -35.40 11.41 12.37
CA VAL A 13 -34.57 10.77 13.39
C VAL A 13 -33.39 10.10 12.68
N ALA A 14 -32.17 10.48 13.03
CA ALA A 14 -30.98 9.69 12.76
C ALA A 14 -30.13 9.66 14.04
N ALA A 15 -30.55 8.82 14.99
CA ALA A 15 -29.78 8.56 16.20
C ALA A 15 -28.63 7.59 15.87
N LEU A 16 -27.42 8.06 16.14
CA LEU A 16 -26.19 7.28 16.11
C LEU A 16 -26.27 6.15 17.14
N THR A 17 -25.99 4.91 16.73
CA THR A 17 -25.63 3.84 17.66
C THR A 17 -24.33 3.19 17.20
N ILE A 18 -23.37 3.26 18.11
CA ILE A 18 -21.99 2.76 18.02
C ILE A 18 -22.00 1.36 18.66
N GLY A 19 -21.41 0.37 17.99
CA GLY A 19 -21.17 -0.98 18.51
C GLY A 19 -21.32 -2.01 17.40
N SER A 20 -20.29 -2.73 16.96
CA SER A 20 -19.53 -3.66 17.79
C SER A 20 -18.19 -3.98 17.14
N LEU A 21 -17.08 -3.73 17.82
CA LEU A 21 -15.76 -4.27 17.48
C LEU A 21 -15.33 -5.20 18.62
N ALA A 22 -15.91 -6.38 18.64
CA ALA A 22 -15.37 -7.52 19.35
C ALA A 22 -15.28 -8.67 18.34
N ALA A 23 -14.18 -8.69 17.59
CA ALA A 23 -13.78 -9.84 16.77
C ALA A 23 -12.37 -10.25 17.22
N CYS A 24 -12.33 -10.93 18.36
CA CYS A 24 -11.21 -11.77 18.78
C CYS A 24 -11.69 -13.23 18.70
N SER A 25 -10.79 -14.12 18.26
CA SER A 25 -10.89 -15.59 18.14
C SER A 25 -11.38 -16.05 16.77
N SER A 26 -10.50 -16.46 15.85
CA SER A 26 -9.73 -17.72 15.85
C SER A 26 -10.61 -18.97 15.81
N GLY A 27 -10.62 -19.63 14.65
CA GLY A 27 -11.01 -21.03 14.45
C GLY A 27 -12.40 -21.30 13.88
N GLY A 28 -12.47 -21.81 12.64
CA GLY A 28 -13.64 -22.56 12.15
C GLY A 28 -14.03 -22.33 10.69
N ASN A 29 -13.67 -23.29 9.84
CA ASN A 29 -14.17 -23.47 8.47
C ASN A 29 -15.66 -23.86 8.45
N THR A 30 -16.56 -23.09 7.82
CA THR A 30 -17.72 -23.62 7.05
C THR A 30 -18.28 -22.61 6.03
N ASN A 31 -18.61 -23.18 4.88
CA ASN A 31 -19.28 -22.66 3.70
C ASN A 31 -20.61 -21.92 4.01
N TYR A 32 -20.71 -20.65 3.63
CA TYR A 32 -21.98 -19.96 3.36
C TYR A 32 -21.87 -19.10 2.09
N VAL A 33 -22.62 -19.50 1.08
CA VAL A 33 -22.91 -18.72 -0.14
C VAL A 33 -23.74 -17.50 0.24
N SER A 34 -23.25 -16.31 -0.09
CA SER A 34 -24.09 -15.11 -0.26
C SER A 34 -23.46 -14.22 -1.33
N SER A 35 -24.04 -14.27 -2.52
CA SER A 35 -23.70 -13.45 -3.68
C SER A 35 -24.28 -12.04 -3.52
N HIS A 36 -23.41 -11.02 -3.46
CA HIS A 36 -23.66 -9.66 -3.97
C HIS A 36 -22.32 -8.90 -4.16
N THR A 37 -21.87 -8.85 -5.42
CA THR A 37 -20.80 -7.99 -6.01
C THR A 37 -21.39 -6.57 -6.20
N PRO A 38 -20.66 -5.43 -6.20
CA PRO A 38 -19.31 -5.25 -6.75
C PRO A 38 -18.34 -4.32 -5.99
N ALA A 39 -17.07 -4.71 -5.93
CA ALA A 39 -15.95 -3.77 -6.03
C ALA A 39 -14.72 -4.56 -6.49
N SER A 40 -14.29 -4.31 -7.72
CA SER A 40 -12.94 -4.62 -8.14
C SER A 40 -11.98 -3.89 -7.20
N SER A 41 -11.36 -4.63 -6.30
CA SER A 41 -10.17 -4.21 -5.57
C SER A 41 -9.52 -5.50 -5.11
N SER A 42 -8.58 -5.96 -5.93
CA SER A 42 -7.62 -6.99 -5.59
C SER A 42 -6.76 -6.49 -4.44
N SER A 43 -7.33 -6.52 -3.24
CA SER A 43 -6.61 -6.42 -1.99
C SER A 43 -6.62 -7.84 -1.44
N SER A 44 -5.82 -8.70 -2.06
CA SER A 44 -5.47 -9.99 -1.46
C SER A 44 -4.79 -9.67 -0.14
N ALA A 45 -5.57 -9.81 0.91
CA ALA A 45 -5.12 -9.78 2.28
C ALA A 45 -3.93 -10.74 2.42
N ALA A 46 -2.92 -10.28 3.16
CA ALA A 46 -1.77 -11.04 3.60
C ALA A 46 -2.20 -12.47 3.99
N GLY A 47 -1.92 -13.40 3.07
CA GLY A 47 -2.07 -14.83 3.29
C GLY A 47 -0.90 -15.32 4.11
N SER A 48 -1.24 -16.10 5.12
CA SER A 48 -0.37 -16.83 6.02
C SER A 48 0.83 -17.49 5.33
N SER A 49 1.90 -17.56 6.12
CA SER A 49 3.12 -18.37 6.06
C SER A 49 3.08 -19.70 5.30
N GLU A 50 2.85 -19.69 4.00
CA GLU A 50 3.03 -20.84 3.12
C GLU A 50 3.67 -20.35 1.82
N ASP A 51 4.97 -20.65 1.62
CA ASP A 51 5.76 -20.38 0.41
C ASP A 51 5.33 -19.10 -0.33
N ALA A 52 5.77 -17.94 0.17
CA ALA A 52 5.52 -16.68 -0.52
C ALA A 52 6.18 -16.74 -1.91
N LYS A 53 5.39 -17.15 -2.90
CA LYS A 53 5.80 -17.21 -4.29
C LYS A 53 6.11 -15.78 -4.70
N SER A 54 7.38 -15.52 -5.02
CA SER A 54 7.79 -14.20 -5.48
C SER A 54 6.97 -13.83 -6.71
N GLU A 55 6.30 -12.67 -6.66
CA GLU A 55 5.69 -12.09 -7.84
C GLU A 55 6.78 -11.65 -8.83
N GLU A 56 6.51 -11.82 -10.12
CA GLU A 56 7.37 -11.27 -11.16
C GLU A 56 7.19 -9.75 -11.24
N LEU A 57 8.31 -9.04 -11.33
CA LEU A 57 8.28 -7.61 -11.58
C LEU A 57 7.65 -7.33 -12.96
N PRO A 58 6.89 -6.23 -13.11
CA PRO A 58 6.41 -5.80 -14.42
C PRO A 58 7.55 -5.73 -15.44
N SER A 59 7.32 -6.21 -16.67
CA SER A 59 8.33 -6.25 -17.72
C SER A 59 8.93 -4.88 -18.05
N ASP A 60 8.14 -3.81 -17.85
CA ASP A 60 8.54 -2.42 -18.06
C ASP A 60 9.26 -1.80 -16.85
N PHE A 61 9.44 -2.53 -15.75
CA PHE A 61 10.12 -2.01 -14.56
C PHE A 61 11.61 -1.75 -14.85
N PRO A 62 12.15 -0.56 -14.55
CA PRO A 62 13.52 -0.19 -14.86
C PRO A 62 14.53 -0.81 -13.87
N LYS A 63 14.67 -2.15 -13.89
CA LYS A 63 15.52 -2.92 -12.96
C LYS A 63 17.02 -2.59 -13.04
N ASP A 64 17.46 -2.09 -14.19
CA ASP A 64 18.87 -1.75 -14.42
C ASP A 64 19.24 -0.40 -13.78
N GLU A 65 18.27 0.51 -13.67
CA GLU A 65 18.42 1.84 -13.06
C GLU A 65 17.97 1.86 -11.60
N VAL A 66 16.82 1.24 -11.27
CA VAL A 66 16.26 1.20 -9.91
C VAL A 66 16.53 -0.17 -9.29
N PRO A 67 17.54 -0.28 -8.42
CA PRO A 67 17.84 -1.52 -7.73
C PRO A 67 16.78 -1.79 -6.66
N VAL A 68 16.41 -3.05 -6.53
CA VAL A 68 15.50 -3.55 -5.50
C VAL A 68 16.31 -4.50 -4.61
N VAL A 69 16.07 -4.48 -3.31
CA VAL A 69 16.79 -5.38 -2.38
C VAL A 69 16.48 -6.84 -2.67
N ASP A 70 17.47 -7.69 -2.40
CA ASP A 70 17.28 -9.14 -2.43
C ASP A 70 16.25 -9.58 -1.39
N GLY A 71 15.27 -10.35 -1.86
CA GLY A 71 14.17 -10.82 -1.03
C GLY A 71 13.04 -11.41 -1.85
N THR A 72 11.94 -11.68 -1.17
CA THR A 72 10.72 -12.16 -1.81
C THR A 72 9.88 -10.98 -2.23
N VAL A 73 9.58 -10.85 -3.52
CA VAL A 73 8.67 -9.82 -4.02
C VAL A 73 7.23 -10.25 -3.70
N VAL A 74 6.56 -9.52 -2.81
CA VAL A 74 5.20 -9.87 -2.36
C VAL A 74 4.12 -9.10 -3.12
N VAL A 75 4.47 -7.94 -3.66
CA VAL A 75 3.59 -7.12 -4.49
C VAL A 75 4.43 -6.49 -5.60
N ALA A 76 4.06 -6.64 -6.85
CA ALA A 76 4.65 -5.90 -7.95
C ALA A 76 3.59 -5.47 -8.96
N ARG A 77 3.35 -4.17 -9.06
CA ARG A 77 2.29 -3.61 -9.91
C ARG A 77 2.65 -2.24 -10.45
N GLY A 78 1.86 -1.79 -11.41
CA GLY A 78 2.03 -0.50 -12.06
C GLY A 78 2.82 -0.60 -13.36
N ASP A 79 3.08 0.57 -13.93
CA ASP A 79 3.59 0.72 -15.29
C ASP A 79 4.29 2.10 -15.44
N LYS A 80 4.82 2.37 -16.63
CA LYS A 80 5.55 3.61 -16.89
C LYS A 80 4.70 4.87 -16.78
N GLU A 81 3.41 4.81 -17.07
CA GLU A 81 2.50 5.96 -17.04
C GLU A 81 1.99 6.24 -15.61
N ASN A 82 1.65 5.19 -14.86
CA ASN A 82 1.11 5.31 -13.49
C ASN A 82 2.19 5.25 -12.39
N GLY A 83 3.43 4.89 -12.76
CA GLY A 83 4.48 4.53 -11.82
C GLY A 83 4.36 3.08 -11.35
N TRP A 84 5.44 2.58 -10.75
CA TRP A 84 5.53 1.23 -10.23
C TRP A 84 5.44 1.22 -8.71
N SER A 85 4.80 0.21 -8.15
CA SER A 85 4.72 -0.05 -6.72
C SER A 85 5.17 -1.49 -6.47
N VAL A 86 6.31 -1.64 -5.83
CA VAL A 86 6.95 -2.93 -5.56
C VAL A 86 7.14 -3.06 -4.05
N THR A 87 6.61 -4.11 -3.44
CA THR A 87 6.89 -4.44 -2.05
C THR A 87 7.69 -5.72 -1.99
N VAL A 88 8.83 -5.64 -1.31
CA VAL A 88 9.75 -6.75 -1.11
C VAL A 88 9.83 -7.07 0.37
N GLN A 89 9.80 -8.35 0.67
CA GLN A 89 10.13 -8.88 1.98
C GLN A 89 11.62 -9.27 1.97
N PRO A 90 12.51 -8.42 2.50
CA PRO A 90 13.93 -8.69 2.54
C PRO A 90 14.21 -9.93 3.42
N SER A 91 15.19 -10.72 3.01
CA SER A 91 15.63 -11.90 3.80
C SER A 91 16.34 -11.51 5.10
N GLY A 92 16.84 -10.27 5.18
CA GLY A 92 17.53 -9.71 6.34
C GLY A 92 16.73 -8.64 7.07
N LYS A 93 17.05 -8.44 8.35
CA LYS A 93 16.43 -7.39 9.21
C LYS A 93 16.73 -5.94 8.79
N ASN A 94 17.66 -5.74 7.86
CA ASN A 94 18.17 -4.41 7.47
C ASN A 94 17.69 -3.96 6.08
N GLY A 95 16.68 -4.60 5.50
CA GLY A 95 16.32 -4.35 4.09
C GLY A 95 16.06 -2.89 3.74
N PHE A 96 15.54 -2.06 4.65
CA PHE A 96 15.41 -0.62 4.39
C PHE A 96 16.76 0.08 4.26
N ALA A 97 17.74 -0.24 5.11
CA ALA A 97 19.09 0.31 4.99
C ALA A 97 19.78 -0.17 3.71
N ASP A 98 19.64 -1.45 3.38
CA ASP A 98 20.21 -2.03 2.16
C ASP A 98 19.60 -1.37 0.90
N ALA A 99 18.29 -1.10 0.91
CA ALA A 99 17.59 -0.40 -0.16
C ALA A 99 18.13 1.01 -0.41
N LYS A 100 18.37 1.75 0.68
CA LYS A 100 18.94 3.10 0.63
C LYS A 100 20.34 3.08 0.02
N SER A 101 21.21 2.20 0.53
CA SER A 101 22.57 2.07 0.02
C SER A 101 22.62 1.61 -1.44
N ALA A 102 21.70 0.75 -1.87
CA ALA A 102 21.60 0.33 -3.27
C ALA A 102 21.23 1.50 -4.20
N LEU A 103 20.24 2.31 -3.81
CA LEU A 103 19.81 3.50 -4.58
C LEU A 103 20.93 4.54 -4.65
N GLU A 104 21.58 4.83 -3.53
CA GLU A 104 22.73 5.75 -3.47
C GLU A 104 23.89 5.26 -4.35
N GLY A 105 24.18 3.96 -4.33
CA GLY A 105 25.19 3.33 -5.19
C GLY A 105 24.87 3.42 -6.68
N LYS A 106 23.61 3.63 -7.05
CA LYS A 106 23.15 3.86 -8.43
C LYS A 106 23.07 5.34 -8.81
N GLY A 107 23.51 6.23 -7.93
CA GLY A 107 23.56 7.67 -8.18
C GLY A 107 22.25 8.40 -7.86
N PHE A 108 21.32 7.77 -7.15
CA PHE A 108 20.17 8.49 -6.63
C PHE A 108 20.60 9.40 -5.47
N THR A 109 20.08 10.62 -5.47
CA THR A 109 20.28 11.57 -4.38
C THR A 109 19.11 11.51 -3.41
N GLN A 110 19.41 11.36 -2.12
CA GLN A 110 18.39 11.40 -1.08
C GLN A 110 17.80 12.82 -0.96
N GLN A 111 16.49 12.92 -1.02
CA GLN A 111 15.75 14.16 -0.81
C GLN A 111 15.60 14.50 0.68
N PRO A 112 15.45 15.78 1.03
CA PRO A 112 15.17 16.19 2.40
C PRO A 112 13.84 15.59 2.90
N GLY A 113 13.74 15.35 4.21
CA GLY A 113 12.55 14.78 4.83
C GLY A 113 12.55 13.25 4.95
N ALA A 114 13.68 12.60 4.71
CA ALA A 114 13.86 11.19 5.06
C ALA A 114 13.76 10.97 6.58
N THR A 115 13.20 9.83 6.95
CA THR A 115 13.02 9.33 8.31
C THR A 115 13.61 7.92 8.42
N ASP A 116 13.56 7.34 9.61
CA ASP A 116 13.98 5.96 9.84
C ASP A 116 13.14 4.92 9.08
N THR A 117 11.93 5.29 8.63
CA THR A 117 10.97 4.38 7.99
C THR A 117 10.55 4.79 6.58
N SER A 118 10.97 5.95 6.10
CA SER A 118 10.61 6.48 4.78
C SER A 118 11.71 7.37 4.25
N ALA A 119 12.11 7.19 3.00
CA ALA A 119 13.07 8.04 2.33
C ALA A 119 12.67 8.23 0.87
N VAL A 120 12.96 9.40 0.31
CA VAL A 120 12.73 9.69 -1.10
C VAL A 120 14.08 9.92 -1.76
N TYR A 121 14.26 9.31 -2.92
CA TYR A 121 15.47 9.28 -3.70
C TYR A 121 15.14 9.74 -5.11
N THR A 122 15.97 10.60 -5.70
CA THR A 122 15.74 11.12 -7.05
C THR A 122 17.03 11.08 -7.84
N ASN A 123 16.95 10.73 -9.11
CA ASN A 123 18.00 10.99 -10.10
C ASN A 123 17.40 11.82 -11.25
N ASP A 124 18.09 11.91 -12.39
CA ASP A 124 17.60 12.63 -13.57
C ASP A 124 16.36 11.96 -14.18
N THR A 125 16.24 10.64 -14.11
CA THR A 125 15.20 9.86 -14.82
C THR A 125 13.98 9.50 -13.97
N TYR A 126 14.16 9.27 -12.66
CA TYR A 126 13.19 8.67 -11.76
C TYR A 126 13.20 9.30 -10.36
N THR A 127 12.03 9.25 -9.74
CA THR A 127 11.80 9.49 -8.31
C THR A 127 11.37 8.19 -7.65
N VAL A 128 12.09 7.76 -6.63
CA VAL A 128 11.87 6.52 -5.87
C VAL A 128 11.58 6.87 -4.42
N SER A 129 10.37 6.55 -3.95
CA SER A 129 10.04 6.62 -2.53
C SER A 129 10.10 5.22 -1.92
N VAL A 130 10.94 5.06 -0.91
CA VAL A 130 11.13 3.81 -0.18
C VAL A 130 10.50 3.95 1.20
N LYS A 131 9.68 2.99 1.60
CA LYS A 131 9.01 2.95 2.91
C LYS A 131 9.13 1.56 3.51
N THR A 132 9.20 1.47 4.83
CA THR A 132 9.28 0.18 5.52
C THR A 132 8.19 -0.01 6.57
N PRO A 133 7.00 -0.53 6.21
CA PRO A 133 6.01 -0.95 7.18
C PRO A 133 6.47 -2.25 7.88
N GLY A 134 7.15 -2.11 9.02
CA GLY A 134 7.70 -3.24 9.76
C GLY A 134 8.96 -3.79 9.09
N VAL A 135 8.93 -5.04 8.65
CA VAL A 135 10.08 -5.72 8.03
C VAL A 135 10.09 -5.70 6.50
N SER A 136 8.99 -5.29 5.87
CA SER A 136 8.88 -5.23 4.40
C SER A 136 9.28 -3.85 3.89
N VAL A 137 9.84 -3.80 2.68
CA VAL A 137 10.25 -2.56 2.02
C VAL A 137 9.39 -2.33 0.78
N THR A 138 8.68 -1.21 0.75
CA THR A 138 7.88 -0.78 -0.39
C THR A 138 8.60 0.33 -1.15
N TYR A 139 8.78 0.12 -2.45
CA TYR A 139 9.31 1.06 -3.43
C TYR A 139 8.15 1.59 -4.26
N ASN A 140 8.00 2.91 -4.35
CA ASN A 140 7.18 3.52 -5.38
C ASN A 140 8.08 4.34 -6.30
N VAL A 141 8.09 3.96 -7.57
CA VAL A 141 8.97 4.50 -8.60
C VAL A 141 8.10 5.27 -9.59
N THR A 142 8.49 6.50 -9.90
CA THR A 142 7.80 7.33 -10.89
C THR A 142 8.84 7.94 -11.82
N ALA A 143 8.58 7.93 -13.12
CA ALA A 143 9.44 8.62 -14.09
C ALA A 143 9.32 10.13 -13.91
N ASN A 144 10.46 10.82 -13.93
CA ASN A 144 10.48 12.27 -14.00
C ASN A 144 9.97 12.70 -15.38
N GLN A 145 9.12 13.72 -15.41
CA GLN A 145 8.56 14.31 -16.64
C GLN A 145 9.47 15.42 -17.16
#